data_AF-A0A7H0MFA5-F1
#
_entry.id   AF-A0A7H0MFA5-F1
#
_cell.length_a   1.000
_cell.length_b   1.000
_cell.length_c   1.000
_cell.angle_alpha   90.00
_cell.angle_beta   90.00
_cell.angle_gamma   90.00
#
_symmetry.space_group_name_H-M   'P 1'
#
loop_
_entity.id
_entity.type
_entity.pdbx_description
1 polymer ?
#
loop_
_entity_poly.entity_id
_entity_poly.type
_entity_poly.pdbx_seq_one_letter_code
_entity_poly.pdbx_strand_id
1 'polypeptide(L)'
;MATKQFSFSQLANLLVEGVGIMHGGFSVVVTVTETDTKEGKDIRIAAIGRTTAAKAAGSGKVLFWCNVVNSIDNKKYVLSRKPNETWALGMDDIFIGDTSFFIPKDTYSVPSLKIQCGYVYADYTGQAVPIPPSMNREINLTQFQR
;
A
#
# COMPACT_ATOMS: atom_id res chain seq x y z
N MET A 1 -19.27 0.09 -11.69
CA MET A 1 -17.87 0.42 -11.34
C MET A 1 -17.90 1.37 -10.16
N ALA A 2 -17.29 1.01 -9.04
CA ALA A 2 -17.21 1.85 -7.85
C ALA A 2 -15.73 2.04 -7.47
N THR A 3 -15.30 3.29 -7.31
CA THR A 3 -13.94 3.60 -6.86
C THR A 3 -14.01 4.20 -5.46
N LYS A 4 -13.21 3.64 -4.54
CA LYS A 4 -13.11 4.08 -3.16
C LYS A 4 -11.66 4.38 -2.83
N GLN A 5 -11.44 5.39 -2.00
CA GLN A 5 -10.11 5.76 -1.53
C GLN A 5 -10.05 5.65 -0.02
N PHE A 6 -8.99 5.04 0.48
CA PHE A 6 -8.75 4.81 1.90
C PHE A 6 -7.42 5.41 2.27
N SER A 7 -7.41 6.30 3.25
CA SER A 7 -6.20 6.93 3.76
C SER A 7 -5.87 6.35 5.12
N PHE A 8 -4.62 5.94 5.30
CA PHE A 8 -4.15 5.39 6.55
C PHE A 8 -2.82 5.99 6.95
N SER A 9 -2.59 6.14 8.25
CA SER A 9 -1.33 6.62 8.81
C SER A 9 -0.83 5.70 9.91
N GLN A 10 0.49 5.63 10.06
CA GLN A 10 1.19 4.88 11.09
C GLN A 10 2.27 5.77 11.70
N LEU A 11 2.21 5.96 13.02
CA LEU A 11 3.32 6.53 13.78
C LEU A 11 4.42 5.47 13.87
N ALA A 12 5.66 5.89 13.63
CA ALA A 12 6.83 5.03 13.72
C ALA A 12 8.08 5.86 13.99
N ASN A 13 9.09 5.20 14.55
CA ASN A 13 10.44 5.76 14.72
C ASN A 13 11.37 5.10 13.72
N LEU A 14 12.36 5.84 13.22
CA LEU A 14 13.41 5.34 12.35
C LEU A 14 14.75 5.51 13.05
N LEU A 15 15.58 4.46 13.04
CA LEU A 15 16.93 4.48 13.60
C LEU A 15 17.91 4.51 12.43
N VAL A 16 18.56 5.65 12.20
CA VAL A 16 19.52 5.81 11.11
C VAL A 16 20.91 6.00 11.70
N GLU A 17 21.86 5.17 11.28
CA GLU A 17 23.25 5.27 11.71
C GLU A 17 23.83 6.64 11.33
N GLY A 18 24.52 7.28 12.27
CA GLY A 18 25.10 8.61 12.09
C GLY A 18 24.11 9.79 12.24
N VAL A 19 22.79 9.54 12.29
CA VAL A 19 21.76 10.59 12.50
C VAL A 19 21.04 10.42 13.84
N GLY A 20 20.76 9.18 14.25
CA GLY A 20 20.05 8.86 15.49
C GLY A 20 18.57 8.51 15.29
N ILE A 21 17.75 8.77 16.31
CA ILE A 21 16.31 8.47 16.29
C ILE A 21 15.56 9.61 15.57
N MET A 22 14.75 9.25 14.59
CA MET A 22 14.00 10.19 13.77
C MET A 22 12.53 9.82 13.67
N HIS A 23 11.69 10.79 13.30
CA HIS A 23 10.29 10.53 12.95
C HIS A 23 10.23 9.67 11.67
N GLY A 24 9.89 8.40 11.84
CA GLY A 24 9.76 7.41 10.77
C GLY A 24 8.32 7.18 10.32
N GLY A 25 7.38 8.00 10.81
CA GLY A 25 5.97 7.87 10.48
C GLY A 25 5.69 7.95 8.98
N PHE A 26 4.63 7.28 8.55
CA PHE A 26 4.23 7.26 7.16
C PHE A 26 2.72 7.19 7.00
N SER A 27 2.24 7.60 5.83
CA SER A 27 0.86 7.41 5.42
C SER A 27 0.79 6.73 4.07
N VAL A 28 -0.27 5.98 3.84
CA VAL A 28 -0.57 5.31 2.59
C VAL A 28 -2.00 5.60 2.21
N VAL A 29 -2.20 6.00 0.97
CA VAL A 29 -3.52 6.14 0.36
C VAL A 29 -3.69 5.01 -0.64
N VAL A 30 -4.70 4.18 -0.40
CA VAL A 30 -5.06 3.05 -1.26
C VAL A 30 -6.33 3.41 -2.02
N THR A 31 -6.27 3.28 -3.35
CA THR A 31 -7.43 3.45 -4.23
C THR A 31 -7.85 2.07 -4.72
N VAL A 32 -9.08 1.69 -4.41
CA VAL A 32 -9.68 0.42 -4.81
C VAL A 32 -10.78 0.71 -5.82
N THR A 33 -10.70 0.09 -6.99
CA THR A 33 -11.72 0.16 -8.02
C THR A 33 -12.33 -1.22 -8.18
N GLU A 34 -13.64 -1.28 -7.99
CA GLU A 34 -14.47 -2.48 -8.02
C GLU A 34 -15.32 -2.49 -9.29
N THR A 35 -15.19 -3.53 -10.11
CA THR A 35 -16.06 -3.77 -11.27
C THR A 35 -16.77 -5.10 -11.09
N ASP A 36 -18.09 -5.03 -10.89
CA ASP A 36 -18.92 -6.24 -10.77
C ASP A 36 -19.05 -6.95 -12.11
N THR A 37 -18.93 -8.27 -12.09
CA THR A 37 -19.23 -9.15 -13.23
C THR A 37 -20.24 -10.22 -12.80
N LYS A 38 -20.75 -11.00 -13.76
CA LYS A 38 -21.70 -12.09 -13.45
C LYS A 38 -21.08 -13.17 -12.56
N GLU A 39 -19.78 -13.38 -12.68
CA GLU A 39 -19.04 -14.47 -12.05
C GLU A 39 -18.30 -14.04 -10.77
N GLY A 40 -18.24 -12.74 -10.50
CA GLY A 40 -17.46 -12.22 -9.38
C GLY A 40 -17.21 -10.72 -9.48
N LYS A 41 -16.00 -10.31 -9.15
CA LYS A 41 -15.61 -8.90 -9.09
C LYS A 41 -14.17 -8.72 -9.55
N ASP A 42 -13.96 -7.88 -10.54
CA ASP A 42 -12.64 -7.42 -10.93
C ASP A 42 -12.21 -6.28 -10.01
N ILE A 43 -11.06 -6.48 -9.37
CA ILE A 43 -10.49 -5.54 -8.41
C ILE A 43 -9.22 -4.97 -9.00
N ARG A 44 -9.16 -3.64 -9.07
CA ARG A 44 -7.92 -2.89 -9.31
C ARG A 44 -7.56 -2.09 -8.08
N ILE A 45 -6.32 -2.23 -7.63
CA ILE A 45 -5.79 -1.54 -6.46
C ILE A 45 -4.55 -0.78 -6.85
N ALA A 46 -4.49 0.48 -6.49
CA ALA A 46 -3.30 1.31 -6.59
C ALA A 46 -3.02 1.95 -5.23
N ALA A 47 -1.75 2.18 -4.91
CA ALA A 47 -1.40 2.88 -3.67
C ALA A 47 -0.31 3.93 -3.86
N ILE A 48 -0.40 4.99 -3.07
CA ILE A 48 0.64 6.02 -2.92
C ILE A 48 1.05 6.11 -1.45
N GLY A 49 2.33 6.30 -1.19
CA GLY A 49 2.90 6.45 0.14
C GLY A 49 3.48 7.85 0.35
N ARG A 50 3.48 8.33 1.58
CA ARG A 50 4.10 9.59 2.00
C ARG A 50 4.88 9.39 3.29
N THR A 51 6.09 9.92 3.36
CA THR A 51 6.88 10.01 4.59
C THR A 51 7.87 11.16 4.49
N THR A 52 8.25 11.73 5.62
CA THR A 52 9.29 12.77 5.72
C THR A 52 10.66 12.20 6.05
N ALA A 53 10.82 10.88 6.15
CA ALA A 53 12.04 10.23 6.62
C ALA A 53 13.31 10.67 5.87
N ALA A 54 13.31 10.59 4.53
CA ALA A 54 14.47 11.01 3.72
C ALA A 54 14.73 12.52 3.80
N LYS A 55 13.68 13.34 3.84
CA LYS A 55 13.83 14.80 4.02
C LYS A 55 14.45 15.14 5.37
N ALA A 56 14.02 14.45 6.43
CA ALA A 56 14.53 14.66 7.77
C ALA A 56 16.00 14.20 7.90
N ALA A 57 16.39 13.11 7.22
CA ALA A 57 17.76 12.62 7.20
C ALA A 57 18.69 13.49 6.32
N GLY A 58 18.13 14.31 5.43
CA GLY A 58 18.87 15.16 4.48
C GLY A 58 19.36 14.43 3.22
N SER A 59 19.24 13.10 3.18
CA SER A 59 19.67 12.23 2.07
C SER A 59 18.85 10.94 2.03
N GLY A 60 19.24 10.00 1.16
CA GLY A 60 18.63 8.69 1.04
C GLY A 60 17.38 8.61 0.15
N LYS A 61 16.85 7.40 0.04
CA LYS A 61 15.67 7.04 -0.75
C LYS A 61 14.71 6.21 0.08
N VAL A 62 13.42 6.38 -0.18
CA VAL A 62 12.36 5.59 0.45
C VAL A 62 11.78 4.63 -0.58
N LEU A 63 11.78 3.35 -0.22
CA LEU A 63 11.20 2.27 -1.00
C LEU A 63 9.96 1.76 -0.29
N PHE A 64 8.79 2.26 -0.69
CA PHE A 64 7.52 1.73 -0.23
C PHE A 64 7.24 0.37 -0.84
N TRP A 65 6.57 -0.49 -0.05
CA TRP A 65 6.02 -1.75 -0.50
C TRP A 65 4.60 -1.90 0.06
N CYS A 66 3.74 -2.59 -0.69
CA CYS A 66 2.43 -2.95 -0.18
C CYS A 66 1.95 -4.29 -0.73
N ASN A 67 1.41 -5.10 0.17
CA ASN A 67 0.83 -6.41 -0.09
C ASN A 67 -0.66 -6.37 0.21
N VAL A 68 -1.45 -7.03 -0.63
CA VAL A 68 -2.89 -7.19 -0.46
C VAL A 68 -3.20 -8.67 -0.42
N VAL A 69 -3.96 -9.10 0.58
CA VAL A 69 -4.47 -10.47 0.68
C VAL A 69 -5.98 -10.42 0.56
N ASN A 70 -6.53 -11.16 -0.39
CA ASN A 70 -7.97 -11.36 -0.52
C ASN A 70 -8.45 -12.34 0.55
N SER A 71 -9.50 -12.01 1.28
CA SER A 71 -10.03 -12.88 2.34
C SER A 71 -10.76 -14.12 1.84
N ILE A 72 -11.23 -14.12 0.59
CA ILE A 72 -11.98 -15.26 0.01
C ILE A 72 -11.04 -16.43 -0.30
N ASP A 73 -9.97 -16.17 -1.05
CA ASP A 73 -9.03 -17.21 -1.52
C ASP A 73 -7.68 -17.19 -0.79
N ASN A 74 -7.48 -16.26 0.14
CA ASN A 74 -6.21 -16.00 0.85
C ASN A 74 -5.01 -15.78 -0.08
N LYS A 75 -5.23 -15.43 -1.36
CA LYS A 75 -4.14 -15.13 -2.27
C LYS A 75 -3.54 -13.76 -1.96
N LYS A 76 -2.21 -13.73 -1.96
CA LYS A 76 -1.41 -12.53 -1.78
C LYS A 76 -1.05 -11.92 -3.13
N TYR A 77 -1.33 -10.63 -3.27
CA TYR A 77 -1.00 -9.80 -4.41
C TYR A 77 -0.03 -8.72 -3.96
N VAL A 78 1.05 -8.52 -4.71
CA VAL A 78 2.07 -7.50 -4.42
C VAL A 78 1.82 -6.33 -5.36
N LEU A 79 1.72 -5.12 -4.82
CA LEU A 79 1.68 -3.92 -5.65
C LEU A 79 3.08 -3.71 -6.23
N SER A 80 3.13 -3.55 -7.55
CA SER A 80 4.37 -3.36 -8.27
C SER A 80 4.23 -2.21 -9.25
N ARG A 81 5.35 -1.55 -9.56
CA ARG A 81 5.41 -0.58 -10.65
C ARG A 81 5.80 -1.32 -11.91
N LYS A 82 5.07 -1.15 -13.02
CA LYS A 82 5.54 -1.72 -14.28
C LYS A 82 6.68 -0.86 -14.84
N PRO A 83 7.64 -1.46 -15.56
CA PRO A 83 8.67 -0.70 -16.26
C PRO A 83 8.03 0.33 -17.20
N ASN A 84 8.61 1.53 -17.27
CA ASN A 84 8.19 2.62 -18.15
C ASN A 84 6.78 3.20 -17.90
N GLU A 85 6.15 2.94 -16.76
CA GLU A 85 4.93 3.66 -16.38
C GLU A 85 5.24 5.03 -15.76
N THR A 86 4.53 6.05 -16.22
CA THR A 86 4.58 7.41 -15.67
C THR A 86 3.28 7.73 -14.95
N TRP A 87 3.39 8.28 -13.74
CA TRP A 87 2.25 8.59 -12.89
C TRP A 87 2.29 10.07 -12.49
N ALA A 88 1.14 10.74 -12.53
CA ALA A 88 1.00 12.08 -11.97
C ALA A 88 0.86 11.96 -10.44
N LEU A 89 1.84 12.49 -9.71
CA LEU A 89 1.94 12.39 -8.26
C LEU A 89 2.10 13.79 -7.66
N GLY A 90 1.63 13.96 -6.42
CA GLY A 90 1.99 15.13 -5.62
C GLY A 90 3.50 15.16 -5.34
N MET A 91 4.03 16.33 -5.02
CA MET A 91 5.48 16.54 -4.79
C MET A 91 6.08 15.59 -3.73
N ASP A 92 5.28 15.19 -2.74
CA ASP A 92 5.68 14.33 -1.63
C ASP A 92 5.15 12.89 -1.73
N ASP A 93 4.49 12.58 -2.86
CA ASP A 93 3.83 11.30 -3.07
C ASP A 93 4.78 10.33 -3.77
N ILE A 94 4.89 9.14 -3.19
CA ILE A 94 5.65 8.04 -3.77
C ILE A 94 4.65 6.98 -4.22
N PHE A 95 4.52 6.79 -5.54
CA PHE A 95 3.66 5.73 -6.07
C PHE A 95 4.16 4.36 -5.61
N ILE A 96 3.35 3.54 -4.94
CA ILE A 96 3.82 2.23 -4.48
C ILE A 96 3.75 1.23 -5.64
N GLY A 97 2.65 1.27 -6.39
CA GLY A 97 2.37 0.35 -7.49
C GLY A 97 0.87 0.15 -7.65
N ASP A 98 0.50 -0.64 -8.64
CA ASP A 98 -0.85 -1.15 -8.81
C ASP A 98 -0.86 -2.66 -9.06
N THR A 99 -2.02 -3.25 -8.88
CA THR A 99 -2.29 -4.65 -9.22
C THR A 99 -3.75 -4.81 -9.58
N SER A 100 -4.06 -5.85 -10.35
CA SER A 100 -5.42 -6.20 -10.71
C SER A 100 -5.60 -7.71 -10.60
N PHE A 101 -6.71 -8.12 -10.03
CA PHE A 101 -7.05 -9.53 -9.85
C PHE A 101 -8.57 -9.70 -9.78
N PHE A 102 -8.99 -10.93 -10.05
CA PHE A 102 -10.39 -11.32 -10.02
C PHE A 102 -10.71 -12.03 -8.71
N ILE A 103 -11.81 -11.63 -8.06
CA ILE A 103 -12.38 -12.33 -6.92
C ILE A 103 -13.63 -13.09 -7.41
N PRO A 104 -13.63 -14.44 -7.35
CA PRO A 104 -14.82 -15.22 -7.70
C PRO A 104 -15.96 -14.93 -6.73
N LYS A 105 -17.20 -14.95 -7.24
CA LYS A 105 -18.40 -14.74 -6.43
C LYS A 105 -18.46 -15.80 -5.32
N ASP A 106 -18.56 -15.33 -4.08
CA ASP A 106 -18.87 -16.16 -2.92
C ASP A 106 -20.26 -15.77 -2.43
N THR A 107 -21.05 -16.78 -2.04
CA THR A 107 -22.42 -16.62 -1.57
C THR A 107 -22.47 -16.35 -0.06
N TYR A 108 -21.42 -16.70 0.68
CA TYR A 108 -21.46 -16.75 2.15
C TYR A 108 -20.65 -15.67 2.86
N SER A 109 -19.75 -14.99 2.15
CA SER A 109 -18.85 -14.02 2.77
C SER A 109 -18.82 -12.69 2.02
N VAL A 110 -18.69 -11.59 2.77
CA VAL A 110 -18.46 -10.27 2.20
C VAL A 110 -16.97 -10.18 1.87
N PRO A 111 -16.60 -9.87 0.62
CA PRO A 111 -15.20 -9.82 0.24
C PRO A 111 -14.48 -8.69 1.00
N SER A 112 -13.30 -9.00 1.55
CA SER A 112 -12.45 -8.03 2.24
C SER A 112 -11.00 -8.17 1.77
N LEU A 113 -10.25 -7.08 1.91
CA LEU A 113 -8.85 -6.99 1.53
C LEU A 113 -8.04 -6.67 2.77
N LYS A 114 -7.13 -7.57 3.14
CA LYS A 114 -6.12 -7.33 4.16
C LYS A 114 -4.91 -6.70 3.51
N ILE A 115 -4.64 -5.45 3.86
CA ILE A 115 -3.58 -4.64 3.31
C ILE A 115 -2.47 -4.53 4.33
N GLN A 116 -1.26 -4.87 3.91
CA GLN A 116 -0.04 -4.66 4.67
C GLN A 116 0.89 -3.78 3.86
N CYS A 117 1.19 -2.59 4.36
CA CYS A 117 2.16 -1.70 3.72
C CYS A 117 3.27 -1.29 4.69
N GLY A 118 4.43 -0.98 4.15
CA GLY A 118 5.58 -0.46 4.88
C GLY A 118 6.55 0.23 3.94
N TYR A 119 7.68 0.67 4.46
CA TYR A 119 8.77 1.17 3.64
C TYR A 119 10.13 0.79 4.21
N VAL A 120 11.13 0.87 3.36
CA VAL A 120 12.54 0.80 3.73
C VAL A 120 13.20 2.13 3.36
N TYR A 121 13.92 2.71 4.31
CA TYR A 121 14.82 3.82 4.04
C TYR A 121 16.18 3.26 3.66
N ALA A 122 16.78 3.74 2.58
CA ALA A 122 18.10 3.33 2.13
C ALA A 122 18.96 4.56 1.85
N ASP A 123 20.18 4.56 2.37
CA ASP A 123 21.18 5.60 2.16
C ASP A 123 22.57 4.98 2.00
N TYR A 124 23.61 5.81 1.84
CA TYR A 124 24.99 5.36 1.68
C TYR A 124 25.52 4.60 2.91
N THR A 125 25.00 4.88 4.10
CA THR A 125 25.39 4.20 5.36
C THR A 125 24.69 2.84 5.55
N GLY A 126 23.63 2.54 4.79
CA GLY A 126 22.89 1.29 4.91
C GLY A 126 21.39 1.45 4.74
N GLN A 127 20.64 0.48 5.27
CA GLN A 127 19.17 0.48 5.23
C GLN A 127 18.59 0.48 6.64
N ALA A 128 17.51 1.23 6.81
CA ALA A 128 16.76 1.30 8.06
C ALA A 128 15.28 1.02 7.79
N VAL A 129 14.66 0.28 8.70
CA VAL A 129 13.23 -0.04 8.67
C VAL A 129 12.56 0.66 9.85
N PRO A 130 11.39 1.31 9.66
CA PRO A 130 10.66 1.93 10.76
C PRO A 130 10.26 0.92 11.83
N ILE A 131 10.04 1.42 13.04
CA ILE A 131 9.49 0.63 14.15
C ILE A 131 8.18 1.32 14.56
N PRO A 132 7.00 0.71 14.34
CA PRO A 132 6.79 -0.61 13.74
C PRO A 132 7.09 -0.68 12.23
N PRO A 133 7.46 -1.86 11.69
CA PRO A 133 7.96 -2.02 10.32
C PRO A 133 6.88 -2.00 9.24
N SER A 134 5.63 -2.22 9.62
CA SER A 134 4.51 -2.21 8.69
C SER A 134 3.22 -1.86 9.42
N MET A 135 2.23 -1.46 8.63
CA MET A 135 0.86 -1.27 9.08
C MET A 135 -0.05 -2.30 8.43
N ASN A 136 -0.99 -2.84 9.21
CA ASN A 136 -2.01 -3.77 8.74
C ASN A 136 -3.39 -3.10 8.81
N ARG A 137 -4.16 -3.16 7.73
CA ARG A 137 -5.53 -2.63 7.64
C ARG A 137 -6.41 -3.60 6.87
N GLU A 138 -7.67 -3.64 7.21
CA GLU A 138 -8.67 -4.43 6.48
C GLU A 138 -9.67 -3.47 5.84
N ILE A 139 -9.97 -3.72 4.57
CA ILE A 139 -10.93 -2.94 3.78
C ILE A 139 -12.05 -3.87 3.36
N ASN A 140 -13.27 -3.53 3.74
CA ASN A 140 -14.46 -4.24 3.27
C ASN A 140 -14.85 -3.73 1.87
N LEU A 141 -15.02 -4.66 0.94
CA LEU A 141 -15.48 -4.37 -0.42
C LEU A 141 -17.01 -4.30 -0.46
N THR A 142 -17.57 -3.81 -1.57
CA THR A 142 -19.02 -3.91 -1.78
C THR A 142 -19.43 -5.37 -1.90
N GLN A 143 -20.64 -5.68 -1.42
CA GLN A 143 -21.24 -7.00 -1.60
C GLN A 143 -21.31 -7.36 -3.10
N PHE A 144 -21.26 -8.64 -3.42
CA PHE A 144 -21.45 -9.10 -4.80
C PHE A 144 -22.87 -8.77 -5.26
N GLN A 145 -23.00 -8.31 -6.50
CA GLN A 145 -24.32 -8.17 -7.12
C GLN A 145 -24.96 -9.56 -7.24
N ARG A 146 -26.22 -9.65 -6.80
CA ARG A 146 -26.99 -10.90 -6.86
C ARG A 146 -27.35 -11.24 -8.29
#